data_AF-A0A1G8CF35-F1
#
_entry.id   AF-A0A1G8CF35-F1
#
_cell.length_a   1.000
_cell.length_b   1.000
_cell.length_c   1.000
_cell.angle_alpha   90.00
_cell.angle_beta   90.00
_cell.angle_gamma   90.00
#
_symmetry.space_group_name_H-M   'P 1'
#
loop_
_entity.id
_entity.type
_entity.pdbx_description
1 polymer ?
#
loop_
_entity_poly.entity_id
_entity_poly.type
_entity_poly.pdbx_seq_one_letter_code
_entity_poly.pdbx_strand_id
1 'polypeptide(L)'
;MALGIGAAAAVVALLPWMLTGMRLPLQNLWATATLPDDMPFSLWPFNQYLLELVFAIAGFAGAVAAVVGRILRWGARGAWLATAGMAGVLVVALAQSAIVTAGGLDGSRAATLYLVAFSGASLLLIACGATLAVIGVTGRRIAVVAGTFGAIAVGSWLGSVVHPWGVVVLSPVQQVLLLAVTWVPAVLVGALLAWCGLRARDAAAWVVSLVVLAVLPAAIVAVGTAIGYRVYWTMPGELVAIAGETFVRGLTTDAALLAVPSVAIALVIGLLGVGARAWARRRSASAPSAQQ
;
A
#
# COMPACT_ATOMS: atom_id res chain seq x y z
N MET A 1 -7.61 23.32 -5.94
CA MET A 1 -7.90 22.07 -6.67
C MET A 1 -7.03 20.90 -6.21
N ALA A 2 -5.70 20.93 -6.37
CA ALA A 2 -4.82 19.80 -6.01
C ALA A 2 -4.99 19.30 -4.56
N LEU A 3 -5.12 20.22 -3.59
CA LEU A 3 -5.40 19.89 -2.20
C LEU A 3 -6.71 19.09 -2.01
N GLY A 4 -7.79 19.53 -2.66
CA GLY A 4 -9.07 18.81 -2.63
C GLY A 4 -9.00 17.42 -3.28
N ILE A 5 -8.23 17.27 -4.35
CA ILE A 5 -7.99 15.97 -4.99
C ILE A 5 -7.22 15.02 -4.06
N GLY A 6 -6.20 15.53 -3.36
CA GLY A 6 -5.48 14.76 -2.36
C GLY A 6 -6.38 14.29 -1.21
N ALA A 7 -7.22 15.20 -0.71
CA ALA A 7 -8.22 14.87 0.31
C ALA A 7 -9.23 13.81 -0.19
N ALA A 8 -9.74 13.95 -1.41
CA ALA A 8 -10.63 12.97 -2.02
C ALA A 8 -9.96 11.60 -2.21
N ALA A 9 -8.68 11.57 -2.62
CA ALA A 9 -7.92 10.33 -2.72
C ALA A 9 -7.79 9.62 -1.38
N ALA A 10 -7.56 10.36 -0.28
CA ALA A 10 -7.52 9.80 1.06
C ALA A 10 -8.89 9.26 1.53
N VAL A 11 -9.99 9.96 1.22
CA VAL A 11 -11.35 9.48 1.53
C VAL A 11 -11.66 8.18 0.78
N VAL A 12 -11.34 8.10 -0.51
CA VAL A 12 -11.51 6.86 -1.30
C VAL A 12 -10.59 5.76 -0.75
N ALA A 13 -9.36 6.09 -0.35
CA ALA A 13 -8.45 5.11 0.23
C ALA A 13 -9.02 4.46 1.50
N LEU A 14 -9.79 5.19 2.30
CA LEU A 14 -10.45 4.67 3.50
C LEU A 14 -11.65 3.75 3.20
N LEU A 15 -12.10 3.62 1.95
CA LEU A 15 -13.28 2.83 1.59
C LEU A 15 -13.29 1.40 2.17
N PRO A 16 -12.21 0.59 2.12
CA PRO A 16 -12.25 -0.76 2.66
C PRO A 16 -12.56 -0.77 4.17
N TRP A 17 -12.11 0.27 4.88
CA TRP A 17 -12.44 0.47 6.29
C TRP A 17 -13.86 1.01 6.50
N MET A 18 -14.36 1.84 5.59
CA MET A 18 -15.76 2.28 5.62
C MET A 18 -16.74 1.11 5.46
N LEU A 19 -16.39 0.11 4.65
CA LEU A 19 -17.19 -1.09 4.43
C LEU A 19 -17.33 -1.98 5.68
N THR A 20 -16.44 -1.86 6.67
CA THR A 20 -16.54 -2.60 7.94
C THR A 20 -17.45 -1.90 8.95
N GLY A 21 -18.01 -0.74 8.61
CA GLY A 21 -18.77 0.11 9.53
C GLY A 21 -17.89 1.00 10.42
N MET A 22 -16.57 1.02 10.20
CA MET A 22 -15.61 1.87 10.93
C MET A 22 -15.69 1.72 12.45
N ARG A 23 -15.97 0.51 12.94
CA ARG A 23 -15.92 0.20 14.37
C ARG A 23 -14.53 -0.27 14.73
N LEU A 24 -14.01 0.25 15.84
CA LEU A 24 -12.70 -0.16 16.34
C LEU A 24 -12.67 -1.68 16.54
N PRO A 25 -11.68 -2.41 16.00
CA PRO A 25 -11.61 -3.85 16.24
C PRO A 25 -11.39 -4.10 17.73
N LEU A 26 -11.78 -5.29 18.20
CA LEU A 26 -11.61 -5.67 19.60
C LEU A 26 -10.18 -5.41 20.08
N GLN A 27 -10.02 -4.70 21.20
CA GLN A 27 -8.71 -4.47 21.80
C GLN A 27 -8.55 -5.30 23.06
N ASN A 28 -7.48 -6.10 23.10
CA ASN A 28 -7.17 -6.95 24.25
C ASN A 28 -6.68 -6.18 25.49
N LEU A 29 -6.43 -4.87 25.36
CA LEU A 29 -5.94 -3.99 26.42
C LEU A 29 -6.99 -2.97 26.86
N TRP A 30 -8.27 -3.21 26.56
CA TRP A 30 -9.36 -2.34 27.03
C TRP A 30 -9.55 -2.51 28.53
N ALA A 31 -9.79 -1.42 29.26
CA ALA A 31 -9.96 -1.45 30.72
C ALA A 31 -11.21 -2.25 31.15
N THR A 32 -12.24 -2.22 30.31
CA THR A 32 -13.52 -2.91 30.50
C THR A 32 -13.77 -3.90 29.38
N ALA A 33 -14.25 -5.10 29.74
CA ALA A 33 -14.72 -6.07 28.76
C ALA A 33 -15.84 -5.43 27.92
N THR A 34 -15.58 -5.27 26.61
CA THR A 34 -16.45 -4.59 25.67
C THR A 34 -16.66 -5.53 24.49
N LEU A 35 -17.92 -5.79 24.13
CA LEU A 35 -18.23 -6.69 23.01
C LEU A 35 -17.83 -6.03 21.68
N PRO A 36 -17.56 -6.82 20.62
CA PRO A 36 -17.23 -6.27 19.30
C PRO A 36 -18.27 -5.26 18.77
N ASP A 37 -19.56 -5.52 19.01
CA ASP A 37 -20.67 -4.65 18.57
C ASP A 37 -20.83 -3.38 19.41
N ASP A 38 -20.17 -3.31 20.56
CA ASP A 38 -20.15 -2.14 21.45
C ASP A 38 -18.87 -1.32 21.29
N MET A 39 -17.92 -1.78 20.46
CA MET A 39 -16.70 -1.04 20.19
C MET A 39 -17.01 0.30 19.49
N PRO A 40 -16.35 1.39 19.91
CA PRO A 40 -16.65 2.72 19.43
C PRO A 40 -16.25 2.93 17.97
N PHE A 41 -16.82 3.98 17.39
CA PHE A 41 -16.48 4.41 16.04
C PHE A 41 -15.05 4.95 15.95
N SER A 42 -14.34 4.56 14.90
CA SER A 42 -12.92 4.85 14.66
C SER A 42 -12.71 5.07 13.16
N LEU A 43 -12.28 6.26 12.75
CA LEU A 43 -12.05 6.62 11.35
C LEU A 43 -10.85 5.90 10.70
N TRP A 44 -9.92 5.44 11.52
CA TRP A 44 -8.73 4.67 11.14
C TRP A 44 -8.84 3.22 11.64
N PRO A 45 -8.36 2.23 10.87
CA PRO A 45 -8.28 0.84 11.31
C PRO A 45 -7.19 0.65 12.38
N PHE A 46 -7.48 1.09 13.60
CA PHE A 46 -6.52 1.09 14.71
C PHE A 46 -6.43 -0.29 15.37
N ASN A 47 -5.66 -1.18 14.74
CA ASN A 47 -5.35 -2.51 15.26
C ASN A 47 -4.07 -3.06 14.63
N GLN A 48 -3.20 -3.70 15.42
CA GLN A 48 -1.94 -4.29 14.95
C GLN A 48 -2.11 -5.31 13.81
N TYR A 49 -3.23 -6.03 13.77
CA TYR A 49 -3.53 -7.00 12.72
C TYR A 49 -3.98 -6.35 11.41
N LEU A 50 -4.27 -5.05 11.42
CA LEU A 50 -4.69 -4.28 10.25
C LEU A 50 -3.54 -3.43 9.66
N LEU A 51 -2.29 -3.71 10.01
CA LEU A 51 -1.16 -2.93 9.50
C LEU A 51 -1.04 -3.00 7.97
N GLU A 52 -1.36 -4.14 7.36
CA GLU A 52 -1.41 -4.26 5.90
C GLU A 52 -2.49 -3.35 5.30
N LEU A 53 -3.67 -3.29 5.91
CA LEU A 53 -4.74 -2.38 5.49
C LEU A 53 -4.31 -0.91 5.65
N VAL A 54 -3.62 -0.57 6.75
CA VAL A 54 -3.04 0.77 6.96
C VAL A 54 -2.04 1.13 5.86
N PHE A 55 -1.14 0.20 5.51
CA PHE A 55 -0.23 0.36 4.37
C PHE A 55 -1.01 0.56 3.06
N ALA A 56 -2.04 -0.26 2.82
CA ALA A 56 -2.86 -0.20 1.62
C ALA A 56 -3.56 1.15 1.48
N ILE A 57 -4.18 1.66 2.55
CA ILE A 57 -4.84 2.98 2.58
C ILE A 57 -3.83 4.08 2.24
N ALA A 58 -2.71 4.17 2.98
CA ALA A 58 -1.74 5.24 2.79
C ALA A 58 -1.06 5.18 1.40
N GLY A 59 -0.67 3.98 0.98
CA GLY A 59 -0.03 3.76 -0.32
C GLY A 59 -0.98 4.01 -1.49
N PHE A 60 -2.23 3.56 -1.41
CA PHE A 60 -3.26 3.80 -2.43
C PHE A 60 -3.54 5.30 -2.58
N ALA A 61 -3.74 6.01 -1.46
CA ALA A 61 -3.99 7.45 -1.49
C ALA A 61 -2.85 8.21 -2.18
N GLY A 62 -1.60 7.85 -1.85
CA GLY A 62 -0.41 8.43 -2.48
C GLY A 62 -0.29 8.11 -3.97
N ALA A 63 -0.59 6.86 -4.36
CA ALA A 63 -0.57 6.41 -5.75
C ALA A 63 -1.60 7.16 -6.61
N VAL A 64 -2.83 7.31 -6.12
CA VAL A 64 -3.88 8.07 -6.83
C VAL A 64 -3.48 9.53 -6.99
N ALA A 65 -2.97 10.16 -5.93
CA ALA A 65 -2.49 11.54 -6.00
C ALA A 65 -1.35 11.71 -7.03
N ALA A 66 -0.40 10.78 -7.09
CA ALA A 66 0.68 10.78 -8.08
C ALA A 66 0.18 10.60 -9.52
N VAL A 67 -0.75 9.66 -9.76
CA VAL A 67 -1.32 9.41 -11.09
C VAL A 67 -2.10 10.62 -11.58
N VAL A 68 -3.00 11.16 -10.76
CA VAL A 68 -3.77 12.36 -11.11
C VAL A 68 -2.84 13.54 -11.32
N GLY A 69 -1.81 13.70 -10.48
CA GLY A 69 -0.82 14.75 -10.64
C GLY A 69 -0.04 14.68 -11.94
N ARG A 70 0.27 13.47 -12.43
CA ARG A 70 0.87 13.29 -13.75
C ARG A 70 -0.07 13.63 -14.89
N ILE A 71 -1.32 13.18 -14.81
CA ILE A 71 -2.35 13.46 -15.84
C ILE A 71 -2.58 14.96 -15.95
N LEU A 72 -2.69 15.64 -14.80
CA LEU A 72 -2.89 17.08 -14.72
C LEU A 72 -1.58 17.90 -14.78
N ARG A 73 -0.44 17.24 -15.01
CA ARG A 73 0.89 17.84 -15.20
C ARG A 73 1.28 18.81 -14.07
N TRP A 74 1.00 18.43 -12.82
CA TRP A 74 1.34 19.25 -11.67
C TRP A 74 2.85 19.49 -11.54
N GLY A 75 3.22 20.73 -11.28
CA GLY A 75 4.56 21.06 -10.76
C GLY A 75 4.68 20.73 -9.26
N ALA A 76 5.84 21.03 -8.68
CA ALA A 76 6.15 20.71 -7.28
C ALA A 76 5.08 21.23 -6.29
N ARG A 77 4.60 22.47 -6.47
CA ARG A 77 3.55 23.05 -5.62
C ARG A 77 2.24 22.27 -5.68
N GLY A 78 1.84 21.81 -6.86
CA GLY A 78 0.61 21.02 -7.03
C GLY A 78 0.70 19.68 -6.32
N ALA A 79 1.84 19.00 -6.45
CA ALA A 79 2.12 17.75 -5.75
C ALA A 79 2.11 17.94 -4.23
N TRP A 80 2.81 18.95 -3.70
CA TRP A 80 2.81 19.25 -2.26
C TRP A 80 1.41 19.59 -1.72
N LEU A 81 0.60 20.34 -2.46
CA LEU A 81 -0.77 20.64 -2.06
C LEU A 81 -1.64 19.39 -2.01
N ALA A 82 -1.53 18.49 -3.00
CA ALA A 82 -2.25 17.21 -2.99
C ALA A 82 -1.78 16.33 -1.83
N THR A 83 -0.47 16.24 -1.61
CA THR A 83 0.11 15.53 -0.46
C THR A 83 -0.40 16.08 0.87
N ALA A 84 -0.49 17.41 1.02
CA ALA A 84 -1.00 18.05 2.22
C ALA A 84 -2.49 17.73 2.46
N GLY A 85 -3.32 17.78 1.42
CA GLY A 85 -4.74 17.39 1.52
C GLY A 85 -4.92 15.93 1.90
N MET A 86 -4.15 15.05 1.26
CA MET A 86 -4.14 13.61 1.55
C MET A 86 -3.71 13.32 2.99
N ALA A 87 -2.52 13.82 3.37
CA ALA A 87 -1.98 13.61 4.71
C ALA A 87 -2.88 14.22 5.79
N GLY A 88 -3.47 15.39 5.54
CA GLY A 88 -4.42 16.03 6.47
C GLY A 88 -5.60 15.12 6.82
N VAL A 89 -6.25 14.51 5.81
CA VAL A 89 -7.37 13.58 6.05
C VAL A 89 -6.92 12.35 6.84
N LEU A 90 -5.82 11.70 6.44
CA LEU A 90 -5.36 10.47 7.09
C LEU A 90 -4.87 10.73 8.52
N VAL A 91 -4.18 11.85 8.77
CA VAL A 91 -3.72 12.25 10.11
C VAL A 91 -4.91 12.58 11.01
N VAL A 92 -5.94 13.25 10.52
CA VAL A 92 -7.17 13.50 11.29
C VAL A 92 -7.87 12.20 11.65
N ALA A 93 -8.00 11.27 10.69
CA ALA A 93 -8.57 9.94 10.94
C ALA A 93 -7.78 9.18 12.02
N LEU A 94 -6.45 9.16 11.88
CA LEU A 94 -5.56 8.53 12.86
C LEU A 94 -5.68 9.17 14.25
N ALA A 95 -5.66 10.51 14.33
CA ALA A 95 -5.76 11.23 15.59
C ALA A 95 -7.08 10.94 16.31
N GLN A 96 -8.21 10.97 15.58
CA GLN A 96 -9.52 10.63 16.14
C GLN A 96 -9.54 9.21 16.69
N SER A 97 -9.04 8.24 15.92
CA SER A 97 -8.97 6.83 16.33
C SER A 97 -8.04 6.60 17.51
N ALA A 98 -6.90 7.28 17.55
CA ALA A 98 -5.95 7.21 18.65
C ALA A 98 -6.59 7.77 19.94
N ILE A 99 -7.31 8.89 19.87
CA ILE A 99 -8.03 9.46 21.02
C ILE A 99 -9.10 8.49 21.52
N VAL A 100 -9.92 7.94 20.62
CA VAL A 100 -10.96 6.96 20.99
C VAL A 100 -10.37 5.70 21.61
N THR A 101 -9.28 5.20 21.05
CA THR A 101 -8.59 4.02 21.59
C THR A 101 -7.99 4.33 22.95
N ALA A 102 -7.31 5.47 23.11
CA ALA A 102 -6.71 5.90 24.37
C ALA A 102 -7.74 6.02 25.50
N GLY A 103 -8.96 6.51 25.20
CA GLY A 103 -10.03 6.61 26.19
C GLY A 103 -10.55 5.27 26.71
N GLY A 104 -10.28 4.17 26.01
CA GLY A 104 -10.71 2.82 26.38
C GLY A 104 -9.63 1.91 26.95
N LEU A 105 -8.36 2.22 26.68
CA LEU A 105 -7.24 1.38 27.12
C LEU A 105 -7.08 1.36 28.64
N ASP A 106 -6.59 0.23 29.16
CA ASP A 106 -6.13 0.15 30.54
C ASP A 106 -4.93 1.09 30.78
N GLY A 107 -4.74 1.53 32.02
CA GLY A 107 -3.63 2.44 32.38
C GLY A 107 -2.25 1.78 32.34
N SER A 108 -2.10 0.61 31.74
CA SER A 108 -0.85 -0.15 31.77
C SER A 108 0.21 0.45 30.85
N ARG A 109 1.48 0.12 31.14
CA ARG A 109 2.59 0.45 30.26
C ARG A 109 2.44 -0.21 28.88
N ALA A 110 1.86 -1.42 28.81
CA ALA A 110 1.65 -2.14 27.57
C ALA A 110 0.64 -1.41 26.66
N ALA A 111 -0.46 -0.91 27.23
CA ALA A 111 -1.44 -0.08 26.52
C ALA A 111 -0.82 1.20 25.96
N THR A 112 -0.03 1.90 26.78
CA THR A 112 0.65 3.13 26.35
C THR A 112 1.63 2.86 25.20
N LEU A 113 2.46 1.82 25.33
CA LEU A 113 3.39 1.44 24.28
C LEU A 113 2.65 1.05 23.00
N TYR A 114 1.51 0.38 23.12
CA TYR A 114 0.70 -0.01 21.96
C TYR A 114 0.15 1.19 21.21
N LEU A 115 -0.46 2.13 21.94
CA LEU A 115 -0.98 3.36 21.37
C LEU A 115 0.12 4.13 20.63
N VAL A 116 1.29 4.32 21.26
CA VAL A 116 2.40 5.08 20.70
C VAL A 116 3.02 4.36 19.50
N ALA A 117 3.34 3.07 19.63
CA ALA A 117 3.99 2.30 18.57
C ALA A 117 3.10 2.21 17.32
N PHE A 118 1.81 1.92 17.49
CA PHE A 118 0.89 1.81 16.35
C PHE A 118 0.60 3.17 15.70
N SER A 119 0.47 4.24 16.51
CA SER A 119 0.33 5.60 15.97
C SER A 119 1.58 6.02 15.19
N GLY A 120 2.77 5.74 15.72
CA GLY A 120 4.04 6.01 15.05
C GLY A 120 4.16 5.24 13.73
N ALA A 121 3.86 3.94 13.73
CA ALA A 121 3.87 3.13 12.51
C ALA A 121 2.87 3.65 11.46
N SER A 122 1.67 4.04 11.89
CA SER A 122 0.66 4.63 11.01
C SER A 122 1.12 5.97 10.41
N LEU A 123 1.71 6.86 11.22
CA LEU A 123 2.27 8.13 10.74
C LEU A 123 3.40 7.92 9.73
N LEU A 124 4.29 6.94 9.97
CA LEU A 124 5.35 6.60 9.03
C LEU A 124 4.77 6.10 7.70
N LEU A 125 3.74 5.25 7.73
CA LEU A 125 3.07 4.77 6.52
C LEU A 125 2.36 5.91 5.77
N ILE A 126 1.71 6.84 6.47
CA ILE A 126 1.15 8.06 5.88
C ILE A 126 2.26 8.90 5.23
N ALA A 127 3.41 9.07 5.90
CA ALA A 127 4.56 9.79 5.37
C ALA A 127 5.16 9.09 4.12
N CYS A 128 5.20 7.76 4.10
CA CYS A 128 5.57 6.97 2.92
C CYS A 128 4.59 7.24 1.77
N GLY A 129 3.28 7.16 1.99
CA GLY A 129 2.26 7.50 0.99
C GLY A 129 2.40 8.94 0.47
N ALA A 130 2.66 9.88 1.37
CA ALA A 130 2.92 11.29 1.04
C ALA A 130 4.17 11.45 0.16
N THR A 131 5.23 10.71 0.47
CA THR A 131 6.46 10.66 -0.32
C THR A 131 6.18 10.10 -1.71
N LEU A 132 5.42 9.01 -1.82
CA LEU A 132 5.00 8.42 -3.10
C LEU A 132 4.22 9.42 -3.95
N ALA A 133 3.32 10.22 -3.35
CA ALA A 133 2.58 11.27 -4.07
C ALA A 133 3.52 12.33 -4.68
N VAL A 134 4.53 12.79 -3.93
CA VAL A 134 5.48 13.82 -4.38
C VAL A 134 6.44 13.26 -5.42
N ILE A 135 7.16 12.18 -5.11
CA ILE A 135 8.17 11.62 -6.03
C ILE A 135 7.49 11.00 -7.25
N GLY A 136 6.25 10.53 -7.07
CA GLY A 136 5.38 9.99 -8.09
C GLY A 136 4.88 11.02 -9.10
N VAL A 137 5.25 12.30 -9.06
CA VAL A 137 5.06 13.22 -10.21
C VAL A 137 6.37 13.63 -10.90
N THR A 138 7.52 13.20 -10.35
CA THR A 138 8.85 13.59 -10.83
C THR A 138 9.31 12.81 -12.07
N GLY A 139 10.62 12.61 -12.25
CA GLY A 139 11.20 11.92 -13.39
C GLY A 139 10.65 10.50 -13.57
N ARG A 140 10.53 10.07 -14.84
CA ARG A 140 9.90 8.81 -15.25
C ARG A 140 10.47 7.54 -14.58
N ARG A 141 11.71 7.53 -14.12
CA ARG A 141 12.30 6.34 -13.46
C ARG A 141 11.89 6.24 -12.00
N ILE A 142 11.97 7.36 -11.28
CA ILE A 142 11.51 7.50 -9.89
C ILE A 142 10.01 7.24 -9.82
N ALA A 143 9.27 7.73 -10.81
CA ALA A 143 7.85 7.45 -11.04
C ALA A 143 7.49 5.97 -11.00
N VAL A 144 8.29 5.14 -11.69
CA VAL A 144 8.03 3.72 -11.88
C VAL A 144 8.26 2.99 -10.57
N VAL A 145 9.36 3.29 -9.89
CA VAL A 145 9.65 2.74 -8.56
C VAL A 145 8.54 3.14 -7.57
N ALA A 146 8.16 4.42 -7.51
CA ALA A 146 7.06 4.87 -6.66
C ALA A 146 5.72 4.22 -7.03
N GLY A 147 5.47 4.08 -8.34
CA GLY A 147 4.31 3.39 -8.87
C GLY A 147 4.26 1.92 -8.50
N THR A 148 5.41 1.25 -8.32
CA THR A 148 5.47 -0.14 -7.84
C THR A 148 4.96 -0.26 -6.41
N PHE A 149 5.39 0.61 -5.50
CA PHE A 149 4.82 0.65 -4.14
C PHE A 149 3.32 0.91 -4.18
N GLY A 150 2.88 1.84 -5.05
CA GLY A 150 1.47 2.12 -5.28
C GLY A 150 0.69 0.92 -5.82
N ALA A 151 1.26 0.16 -6.77
CA ALA A 151 0.64 -1.02 -7.35
C ALA A 151 0.42 -2.14 -6.34
N ILE A 152 1.39 -2.33 -5.43
CA ILE A 152 1.28 -3.30 -4.33
C ILE A 152 0.20 -2.84 -3.35
N ALA A 153 0.21 -1.55 -2.97
CA ALA A 153 -0.83 -0.98 -2.12
C ALA A 153 -2.24 -1.09 -2.75
N VAL A 154 -2.37 -0.92 -4.07
CA VAL A 154 -3.62 -1.12 -4.81
C VAL A 154 -4.10 -2.57 -4.73
N GLY A 155 -3.19 -3.54 -4.84
CA GLY A 155 -3.53 -4.96 -4.64
C GLY A 155 -4.09 -5.24 -3.25
N SER A 156 -3.38 -4.82 -2.19
CA SER A 156 -3.85 -4.99 -0.81
C SER A 156 -5.15 -4.22 -0.52
N TRP A 157 -5.31 -3.03 -1.12
CA TRP A 157 -6.52 -2.22 -0.99
C TRP A 157 -7.73 -2.92 -1.62
N LEU A 158 -7.58 -3.43 -2.85
CA LEU A 158 -8.64 -4.20 -3.52
C LEU A 158 -8.95 -5.50 -2.78
N GLY A 159 -7.93 -6.18 -2.26
CA GLY A 159 -8.10 -7.38 -1.46
C GLY A 159 -8.97 -7.11 -0.23
N SER A 160 -8.73 -5.98 0.43
CA SER A 160 -9.51 -5.53 1.59
C SER A 160 -10.93 -5.10 1.25
N VAL A 161 -11.21 -4.65 0.02
CA VAL A 161 -12.58 -4.39 -0.45
C VAL A 161 -13.33 -5.69 -0.71
N VAL A 162 -12.67 -6.68 -1.33
CA VAL A 162 -13.28 -7.98 -1.66
C VAL A 162 -13.50 -8.82 -0.41
N HIS A 163 -12.55 -8.78 0.53
CA HIS A 163 -12.61 -9.45 1.82
C HIS A 163 -12.44 -8.43 2.95
N PRO A 164 -13.51 -7.71 3.32
CA PRO A 164 -13.48 -6.79 4.44
C PRO A 164 -13.14 -7.50 5.75
N TRP A 165 -12.46 -6.78 6.63
CA TRP A 165 -12.15 -7.27 7.97
C TRP A 165 -13.41 -7.73 8.70
N GLY A 166 -13.30 -8.85 9.43
CA GLY A 166 -14.40 -9.45 10.19
C GLY A 166 -15.25 -10.45 9.41
N VAL A 167 -15.07 -10.55 8.09
CA VAL A 167 -15.73 -11.60 7.28
C VAL A 167 -15.01 -12.93 7.46
N VAL A 168 -15.70 -13.92 8.04
CA VAL A 168 -15.12 -15.25 8.32
C VAL A 168 -15.32 -16.22 7.16
N VAL A 169 -16.44 -16.13 6.44
CA VAL A 169 -16.81 -17.05 5.36
C VAL A 169 -16.79 -16.31 4.03
N LEU A 170 -15.98 -16.81 3.10
CA LEU A 170 -15.89 -16.27 1.74
C LEU A 170 -16.95 -16.91 0.83
N SER A 171 -17.73 -16.07 0.16
CA SER A 171 -18.57 -16.52 -0.94
C SER A 171 -17.72 -17.01 -2.13
N PRO A 172 -18.25 -17.88 -3.02
CA PRO A 172 -17.54 -18.33 -4.21
C PRO A 172 -17.07 -17.17 -5.10
N VAL A 173 -17.88 -16.12 -5.22
CA VAL A 173 -17.53 -14.91 -5.99
C VAL A 173 -16.34 -14.20 -5.37
N GLN A 174 -16.29 -14.05 -4.04
CA GLN A 174 -15.14 -13.43 -3.36
C GLN A 174 -13.86 -14.23 -3.56
N GLN A 175 -13.92 -15.57 -3.56
CA GLN A 175 -12.75 -16.41 -3.81
C GLN A 175 -12.16 -16.17 -5.22
N VAL A 176 -13.02 -16.10 -6.25
CA VAL A 176 -12.61 -15.80 -7.62
C VAL A 176 -12.05 -14.38 -7.73
N LEU A 177 -12.68 -13.41 -7.10
CA LEU A 177 -12.22 -12.02 -7.09
C LEU A 177 -10.86 -11.89 -6.39
N LEU A 178 -10.64 -12.56 -5.25
CA LEU A 178 -9.35 -12.56 -4.56
C LEU A 178 -8.26 -13.18 -5.43
N LEU A 179 -8.56 -14.28 -6.12
CA LEU A 179 -7.61 -14.88 -7.07
C LEU A 179 -7.22 -13.89 -8.17
N ALA A 180 -8.18 -13.13 -8.71
CA ALA A 180 -7.89 -12.10 -9.71
C ALA A 180 -7.08 -10.93 -9.12
N VAL A 181 -7.42 -10.47 -7.92
CA VAL A 181 -6.75 -9.36 -7.21
C VAL A 181 -5.29 -9.68 -6.92
N THR A 182 -4.95 -10.93 -6.61
CA THR A 182 -3.56 -11.37 -6.38
C THR A 182 -2.61 -11.00 -7.52
N TRP A 183 -3.10 -10.95 -8.76
CA TRP A 183 -2.29 -10.63 -9.93
C TRP A 183 -2.23 -9.13 -10.27
N VAL A 184 -3.07 -8.30 -9.64
CA VAL A 184 -3.17 -6.87 -9.93
C VAL A 184 -1.82 -6.15 -9.74
N PRO A 185 -1.07 -6.35 -8.63
CA PRO A 185 0.25 -5.71 -8.48
C PRO A 185 1.20 -6.05 -9.63
N ALA A 186 1.29 -7.33 -10.03
CA ALA A 186 2.17 -7.76 -11.10
C ALA A 186 1.80 -7.13 -12.45
N VAL A 187 0.51 -7.06 -12.77
CA VAL A 187 0.01 -6.44 -14.01
C VAL A 187 0.31 -4.94 -14.04
N LEU A 188 0.04 -4.23 -12.94
CA LEU A 188 0.30 -2.80 -12.83
C LEU A 188 1.80 -2.48 -12.90
N VAL A 189 2.64 -3.26 -12.20
CA VAL A 189 4.11 -3.11 -12.28
C VAL A 189 4.60 -3.39 -13.70
N GLY A 190 4.12 -4.45 -14.35
CA GLY A 190 4.45 -4.72 -15.75
C GLY A 190 4.07 -3.58 -16.69
N ALA A 191 2.90 -2.96 -16.50
CA ALA A 191 2.49 -1.78 -17.26
C ALA A 191 3.39 -0.56 -16.98
N LEU A 192 3.83 -0.35 -15.74
CA LEU A 192 4.78 0.71 -15.38
C LEU A 192 6.16 0.48 -16.01
N LEU A 193 6.66 -0.75 -15.99
CA LEU A 193 7.91 -1.14 -16.64
C LEU A 193 7.83 -0.97 -18.16
N ALA A 194 6.72 -1.39 -18.75
CA ALA A 194 6.41 -1.12 -20.14
C ALA A 194 6.47 0.39 -20.38
N TRP A 195 5.78 1.23 -19.60
CA TRP A 195 5.84 2.69 -19.75
C TRP A 195 7.27 3.25 -19.63
N CYS A 196 8.08 2.73 -18.70
CA CYS A 196 9.49 3.08 -18.51
C CYS A 196 10.35 2.78 -19.75
N GLY A 197 10.12 1.68 -20.46
CA GLY A 197 11.00 1.26 -21.56
C GLY A 197 12.26 0.54 -21.08
N LEU A 198 13.05 0.01 -22.02
CA LEU A 198 14.13 -0.94 -21.76
C LEU A 198 15.50 -0.43 -22.25
N ARG A 199 15.93 0.76 -21.81
CA ARG A 199 17.28 1.27 -22.09
C ARG A 199 18.20 0.96 -20.91
N ALA A 200 19.52 0.93 -21.11
CA ALA A 200 20.50 0.70 -20.04
C ALA A 200 20.28 1.61 -18.82
N ARG A 201 20.00 2.90 -19.07
CA ARG A 201 19.69 3.89 -18.02
C ARG A 201 18.40 3.65 -17.23
N ASP A 202 17.50 2.82 -17.76
CA ASP A 202 16.21 2.47 -17.16
C ASP A 202 16.31 1.13 -16.38
N ALA A 203 17.40 0.36 -16.55
CA ALA A 203 17.59 -0.96 -15.94
C ALA A 203 17.52 -0.93 -14.41
N ALA A 204 18.08 0.09 -13.77
CA ALA A 204 18.00 0.22 -12.31
C ALA A 204 16.54 0.32 -11.82
N ALA A 205 15.68 1.08 -12.53
CA ALA A 205 14.27 1.18 -12.16
C ALA A 205 13.54 -0.16 -12.35
N TRP A 206 13.89 -0.92 -13.39
CA TRP A 206 13.35 -2.28 -13.60
C TRP A 206 13.73 -3.21 -12.46
N VAL A 207 15.02 -3.33 -12.17
CA VAL A 207 15.54 -4.23 -11.13
C VAL A 207 14.94 -3.86 -9.78
N VAL A 208 14.99 -2.58 -9.39
CA VAL A 208 14.41 -2.11 -8.12
C VAL A 208 12.91 -2.43 -8.05
N SER A 209 12.15 -2.19 -9.12
CA SER A 209 10.70 -2.45 -9.12
C SER A 209 10.37 -3.94 -9.00
N LEU A 210 11.11 -4.81 -9.68
CA LEU A 210 10.92 -6.26 -9.58
C LEU A 210 11.34 -6.80 -8.20
N VAL A 211 12.44 -6.28 -7.64
CA VAL A 211 12.87 -6.62 -6.27
C VAL A 211 11.84 -6.15 -5.25
N VAL A 212 11.34 -4.91 -5.35
CA VAL A 212 10.30 -4.39 -4.46
C VAL A 212 9.02 -5.22 -4.56
N LEU A 213 8.60 -5.59 -5.78
CA LEU A 213 7.43 -6.45 -5.99
C LEU A 213 7.58 -7.82 -5.30
N ALA A 214 8.79 -8.40 -5.31
CA ALA A 214 9.05 -9.67 -4.66
C ALA A 214 9.16 -9.57 -3.13
N VAL A 215 9.80 -8.50 -2.63
CA VAL A 215 10.27 -8.43 -1.24
C VAL A 215 9.30 -7.67 -0.32
N LEU A 216 8.63 -6.63 -0.84
CA LEU A 216 7.83 -5.74 0.00
C LEU A 216 6.68 -6.45 0.73
N PRO A 217 5.91 -7.38 0.13
CA PRO A 217 4.86 -8.09 0.85
C PRO A 217 5.39 -8.85 2.07
N ALA A 218 6.51 -9.57 1.93
CA ALA A 218 7.16 -10.27 3.04
C ALA A 218 7.63 -9.30 4.13
N ALA A 219 8.15 -8.13 3.74
CA ALA A 219 8.55 -7.10 4.70
C ALA A 219 7.37 -6.55 5.50
N ILE A 220 6.21 -6.31 4.87
CA ILE A 220 5.00 -5.84 5.54
C ILE A 220 4.53 -6.86 6.59
N VAL A 221 4.47 -8.14 6.22
CA VAL A 221 4.09 -9.22 7.14
C VAL A 221 5.07 -9.31 8.31
N ALA A 222 6.38 -9.27 8.06
CA ALA A 222 7.40 -9.32 9.10
C ALA A 222 7.29 -8.15 10.11
N VAL A 223 7.08 -6.93 9.62
CA VAL A 223 6.88 -5.75 10.48
C VAL A 223 5.57 -5.87 11.26
N GLY A 224 4.49 -6.35 10.62
CA GLY A 224 3.22 -6.62 11.28
C GLY A 224 3.36 -7.61 12.42
N THR A 225 4.11 -8.69 12.21
CA THR A 225 4.44 -9.66 13.26
C THR A 225 5.22 -9.01 14.40
N ALA A 226 6.27 -8.23 14.12
CA ALA A 226 7.06 -7.56 15.15
C ALA A 226 6.21 -6.64 16.04
N ILE A 227 5.28 -5.89 15.43
CA ILE A 227 4.35 -5.01 16.15
C ILE A 227 3.32 -5.85 16.93
N GLY A 228 2.86 -6.96 16.37
CA GLY A 228 1.87 -7.84 17.00
C GLY A 228 2.34 -8.52 18.27
N TYR A 229 3.64 -8.85 18.35
CA TYR A 229 4.25 -9.60 19.45
C TYR A 229 4.70 -8.70 20.61
N ARG A 230 3.70 -8.13 21.29
CA ARG A 230 3.89 -7.18 22.43
C ARG A 230 4.73 -7.73 23.57
N VAL A 231 4.72 -9.05 23.78
CA VAL A 231 5.49 -9.72 24.85
C VAL A 231 7.00 -9.49 24.68
N TYR A 232 7.49 -9.39 23.44
CA TYR A 232 8.92 -9.22 23.16
C TYR A 232 9.36 -7.75 23.10
N TRP A 233 8.49 -6.77 23.39
CA TRP A 233 8.87 -5.35 23.36
C TRP A 233 9.92 -4.96 24.39
N THR A 234 10.08 -5.75 25.44
CA THR A 234 11.19 -5.62 26.40
C THR A 234 12.45 -6.38 25.99
N MET A 235 12.40 -7.14 24.89
CA MET A 235 13.45 -8.03 24.37
C MET A 235 13.70 -7.75 22.88
N PRO A 236 14.37 -6.63 22.53
CA PRO A 236 14.51 -6.20 21.15
C PRO A 236 15.26 -7.21 20.26
N GLY A 237 16.17 -8.01 20.82
CA GLY A 237 16.85 -9.08 20.10
C GLY A 237 15.87 -10.17 19.61
N GLU A 238 14.95 -10.60 20.46
CA GLU A 238 13.92 -11.59 20.12
C GLU A 238 12.93 -11.04 19.09
N LEU A 239 12.56 -9.76 19.18
CA LEU A 239 11.73 -9.11 18.17
C LEU A 239 12.39 -9.12 16.78
N VAL A 240 13.68 -8.76 16.70
CA VAL A 240 14.42 -8.77 15.44
C VAL A 240 14.56 -10.19 14.90
N ALA A 241 14.79 -11.18 15.78
CA ALA A 241 14.87 -12.58 15.39
C ALA A 241 13.55 -13.09 14.79
N ILE A 242 12.42 -12.85 15.47
CA ILE A 242 11.08 -13.28 15.00
C ILE A 242 10.67 -12.55 13.71
N ALA A 243 10.93 -11.24 13.63
CA ALA A 243 10.66 -10.48 12.42
C ALA A 243 11.54 -10.96 11.25
N GLY A 244 12.82 -11.21 11.50
CA GLY A 244 13.77 -11.73 10.52
C GLY A 244 13.37 -13.12 10.04
N GLU A 245 12.98 -14.02 10.95
CA GLU A 245 12.49 -15.34 10.60
C GLU A 245 11.20 -15.25 9.77
N THR A 246 10.25 -14.41 10.16
CA THR A 246 9.01 -14.18 9.40
C THR A 246 9.31 -13.66 7.99
N PHE A 247 10.26 -12.74 7.87
CA PHE A 247 10.68 -12.19 6.60
C PHE A 247 11.31 -13.26 5.70
N VAL A 248 12.26 -14.05 6.24
CA VAL A 248 12.92 -15.12 5.49
C VAL A 248 11.90 -16.19 5.07
N ARG A 249 11.04 -16.65 5.99
CA ARG A 249 9.95 -17.59 5.66
C ARG A 249 9.04 -17.04 4.58
N GLY A 250 8.65 -15.76 4.68
CA GLY A 250 7.91 -15.07 3.64
C GLY A 250 8.61 -15.18 2.28
N LEU A 251 9.91 -14.92 2.22
CA LEU A 251 10.68 -15.01 0.98
C LEU A 251 10.91 -16.44 0.45
N THR A 252 10.91 -17.46 1.31
CA THR A 252 11.35 -18.82 0.92
C THR A 252 10.25 -19.87 0.83
N THR A 253 9.17 -19.75 1.61
CA THR A 253 8.09 -20.75 1.64
C THR A 253 6.82 -20.17 1.04
N ASP A 254 6.15 -19.28 1.77
CA ASP A 254 4.74 -18.97 1.49
C ASP A 254 4.59 -17.89 0.43
N ALA A 255 5.41 -16.84 0.47
CA ALA A 255 5.38 -15.80 -0.55
C ALA A 255 6.25 -16.13 -1.77
N ALA A 256 7.24 -17.03 -1.67
CA ALA A 256 8.03 -17.48 -2.83
C ALA A 256 7.14 -18.03 -3.96
N LEU A 257 6.10 -18.78 -3.57
CA LEU A 257 5.12 -19.39 -4.48
C LEU A 257 4.33 -18.37 -5.29
N LEU A 258 4.12 -17.16 -4.76
CA LEU A 258 3.40 -16.08 -5.46
C LEU A 258 4.33 -14.99 -5.99
N ALA A 259 5.46 -14.75 -5.34
CA ALA A 259 6.45 -13.73 -5.70
C ALA A 259 7.13 -14.07 -7.03
N VAL A 260 7.56 -15.33 -7.21
CA VAL A 260 8.22 -15.74 -8.47
C VAL A 260 7.27 -15.61 -9.67
N PRO A 261 6.03 -16.15 -9.64
CA PRO A 261 5.06 -15.91 -10.70
C PRO A 261 4.73 -14.44 -10.91
N SER A 262 4.57 -13.66 -9.82
CA SER A 262 4.26 -12.21 -9.92
C SER A 262 5.37 -11.43 -10.62
N VAL A 263 6.63 -11.69 -10.27
CA VAL A 263 7.80 -11.10 -10.93
C VAL A 263 7.86 -11.52 -12.39
N ALA A 264 7.64 -12.80 -12.69
CA ALA A 264 7.64 -13.31 -14.06
C ALA A 264 6.54 -12.64 -14.91
N ILE A 265 5.32 -12.53 -14.39
CA ILE A 265 4.20 -11.86 -15.06
C ILE A 265 4.51 -10.39 -15.30
N ALA A 266 5.00 -9.67 -14.28
CA ALA A 266 5.39 -8.27 -14.42
C ALA A 266 6.48 -8.10 -15.49
N LEU A 267 7.49 -8.98 -15.50
CA LEU A 267 8.56 -8.98 -16.48
C LEU A 267 8.03 -9.21 -17.89
N VAL A 268 7.19 -10.24 -18.09
CA VAL A 268 6.60 -10.58 -19.39
C VAL A 268 5.75 -9.42 -19.92
N ILE A 269 4.85 -8.88 -19.10
CA ILE A 269 4.01 -7.74 -19.49
C ILE A 269 4.88 -6.52 -19.83
N GLY A 270 5.90 -6.26 -19.01
CA GLY A 270 6.87 -5.19 -19.26
C GLY A 270 7.55 -5.34 -20.61
N LEU A 271 8.13 -6.50 -20.89
CA LEU A 271 8.85 -6.78 -22.13
C LEU A 271 7.94 -6.72 -23.36
N LEU A 272 6.76 -7.33 -23.28
CA LEU A 272 5.74 -7.27 -24.35
C LEU A 272 5.33 -5.83 -24.64
N GLY A 273 5.07 -5.03 -23.61
CA GLY A 273 4.70 -3.62 -23.77
C GLY A 273 5.83 -2.75 -24.34
N VAL A 274 7.10 -3.07 -24.06
CA VAL A 274 8.23 -2.41 -24.73
C VAL A 274 8.32 -2.82 -26.19
N GLY A 275 8.22 -4.12 -26.49
CA GLY A 275 8.27 -4.66 -27.85
C GLY A 275 7.17 -4.10 -28.75
N ALA A 276 5.92 -4.10 -28.27
CA ALA A 276 4.77 -3.57 -28.99
C ALA A 276 4.95 -2.09 -29.37
N ARG A 277 5.45 -1.26 -28.45
CA ARG A 277 5.73 0.17 -28.74
C ARG A 277 6.88 0.36 -29.71
N ALA A 278 7.93 -0.46 -29.63
CA ALA A 278 9.05 -0.40 -30.56
C ALA A 278 8.60 -0.76 -31.98
N TRP A 279 7.76 -1.78 -32.11
CA TRP A 279 7.17 -2.20 -33.38
C TRP A 279 6.21 -1.15 -33.96
N ALA A 280 5.32 -0.57 -33.15
CA ALA A 280 4.42 0.50 -33.59
C ALA A 280 5.19 1.72 -34.12
N ARG A 281 6.27 2.13 -33.43
CA ARG A 281 7.13 3.25 -33.89
C ARG A 281 7.83 2.97 -35.22
N ARG A 282 8.26 1.72 -35.45
CA ARG A 282 8.86 1.32 -36.73
C ARG A 282 7.84 1.39 -37.87
N ARG A 283 6.61 0.90 -37.65
CA ARG A 283 5.54 0.97 -38.65
C ARG A 283 5.17 2.41 -39.02
N SER A 284 5.07 3.32 -38.06
CA SER A 284 4.80 4.73 -38.33
C SER A 284 5.94 5.42 -39.10
N ALA A 285 7.19 4.98 -38.93
CA ALA A 285 8.34 5.51 -39.67
C ALA A 285 8.47 4.94 -41.09
N SER A 286 7.87 3.77 -41.36
CA SER A 286 7.85 3.12 -42.68
C SER A 286 6.63 3.47 -43.52
N ALA A 287 5.67 4.25 -43.00
CA ALA A 287 4.58 4.80 -43.79
C ALA A 287 5.17 5.82 -44.79
N PRO A 288 5.08 5.58 -46.11
CA PRO A 288 5.56 6.53 -47.10
C PRO A 288 4.87 7.87 -46.88
N SER A 289 5.64 8.96 -46.91
CA SER A 289 5.12 10.30 -47.04
C SER A 289 4.36 10.41 -48.36
N ALA A 290 3.07 10.08 -48.34
CA ALA A 290 2.15 10.40 -49.41
C ALA A 290 1.94 11.92 -49.38
N GLN A 291 2.82 12.62 -50.12
CA GLN A 291 2.68 13.95 -50.72
C GLN A 291 2.34 15.15 -49.80
N GLN A 292 3.27 16.10 -49.73
CA GLN A 292 3.21 17.36 -50.50
C GLN A 292 4.58 18.05 -50.48
#